data_AF-A0A259RWM5-F1
#
_entry.id   AF-A0A259RWM5-F1
#
_cell.length_a   1.000
_cell.length_b   1.000
_cell.length_c   1.000
_cell.angle_alpha   90.00
_cell.angle_beta   90.00
_cell.angle_gamma   90.00
#
_symmetry.space_group_name_H-M   'P 1'
#
loop_
_entity.id
_entity.type
_entity.pdbx_description
1 polymer ?
#
loop_
_entity_poly.entity_id
_entity_poly.type
_entity_poly.pdbx_seq_one_letter_code
_entity_poly.pdbx_strand_id
1 'polypeptide(L)' 'MTLPNEARLQRYIGAAPPAGTGVHRYVITVDALDIEEIDLDGDETPAYLGFNRHFHVLARGILVGTADPSER' A
#
# COMPACT_ATOMS: atom_id res chain seq x y z
N MET A 1 9.28 10.00 -2.76
CA MET A 1 9.83 8.77 -3.40
C MET A 1 8.70 7.76 -3.62
N THR A 2 8.90 6.73 -4.45
CA THR A 2 7.96 5.60 -4.62
C THR A 2 8.72 4.29 -4.50
N LEU A 3 8.36 3.45 -3.52
CA LEU A 3 9.01 2.15 -3.31
C LEU A 3 8.52 1.09 -4.32
N PRO A 4 9.33 0.07 -4.61
CA PRO A 4 8.91 -1.07 -5.41
C PRO A 4 7.78 -1.84 -4.69
N ASN A 5 6.67 -2.06 -5.39
CA ASN A 5 5.58 -2.91 -4.90
C ASN A 5 5.93 -4.43 -5.01
N GLU A 6 4.97 -5.30 -4.75
CA GLU A 6 5.12 -6.76 -4.77
C GLU A 6 5.48 -7.30 -6.17
N ALA A 7 5.17 -6.57 -7.23
CA ALA A 7 5.60 -6.85 -8.60
C ALA A 7 6.96 -6.21 -8.95
N ARG A 8 7.65 -5.62 -7.96
CA ARG A 8 8.92 -4.87 -8.08
C ARG A 8 8.85 -3.66 -9.02
N LEU A 9 7.67 -3.04 -9.12
CA LEU A 9 7.46 -1.83 -9.90
C LEU A 9 7.38 -0.61 -8.97
N GLN A 10 8.13 0.46 -9.26
CA GLN A 10 8.07 1.74 -8.55
C GLN A 10 6.93 2.63 -9.07
N ARG A 11 5.72 2.07 -9.06
CA ARG A 11 4.49 2.77 -9.45
C ARG A 11 3.29 2.09 -8.82
N TYR A 12 2.16 2.79 -8.81
CA TYR A 12 0.88 2.16 -8.55
C TYR A 12 0.55 1.13 -9.63
N ILE A 13 0.03 -0.03 -9.20
CA ILE A 13 -0.62 -1.01 -10.06
C ILE A 13 -2.03 -1.27 -9.50
N GLY A 14 -3.01 -1.35 -10.39
CA GLY A 14 -4.41 -1.49 -10.02
C GLY A 14 -4.79 -2.91 -9.59
N ALA A 15 -6.09 -3.08 -9.34
CA ALA A 15 -6.68 -4.37 -9.02
C ALA A 15 -6.56 -5.35 -10.19
N ALA A 16 -6.05 -6.56 -9.91
CA ALA A 16 -6.06 -7.70 -10.83
C ALA A 16 -6.27 -9.01 -10.05
N PRO A 17 -7.38 -9.15 -9.29
CA PRO A 17 -7.62 -10.36 -8.53
C PRO A 17 -7.85 -11.57 -9.46
N PRO A 18 -7.43 -12.79 -9.07
CA PRO A 18 -7.65 -13.99 -9.88
C PRO A 18 -9.13 -14.35 -10.02
N ALA A 19 -9.56 -14.92 -11.15
CA ALA A 19 -10.93 -15.40 -11.32
C ALA A 19 -11.31 -16.45 -10.24
N GLY A 20 -12.53 -16.34 -9.71
CA GLY A 20 -13.07 -17.29 -8.73
C GLY A 20 -12.64 -17.08 -7.27
N THR A 21 -11.83 -16.06 -6.95
CA THR A 21 -11.44 -15.76 -5.56
C THR A 21 -12.43 -14.84 -4.82
N GLY A 22 -13.51 -14.44 -5.48
CA GLY A 22 -14.53 -13.54 -4.94
C GLY A 22 -14.01 -12.10 -4.79
N VAL A 23 -14.74 -11.30 -4.02
CA VAL A 23 -14.46 -9.86 -3.86
C VAL A 23 -13.15 -9.62 -3.10
N HIS A 24 -12.18 -8.95 -3.73
CA HIS A 24 -10.96 -8.48 -3.08
C HIS A 24 -11.12 -7.06 -2.55
N ARG A 25 -10.48 -6.77 -1.40
CA ARG A 25 -10.42 -5.43 -0.80
C ARG A 25 -9.08 -4.76 -1.10
N TYR A 26 -9.13 -3.52 -1.54
CA TYR A 26 -7.97 -2.68 -1.81
C TYR A 26 -7.98 -1.52 -0.81
N VAL A 27 -7.11 -1.60 0.18
CA VAL A 27 -7.06 -0.69 1.33
C VAL A 27 -6.08 0.45 1.03
N ILE A 28 -6.61 1.62 0.70
CA ILE A 28 -5.83 2.83 0.45
C ILE A 28 -5.71 3.58 1.78
N THR A 29 -4.48 3.72 2.26
CA THR A 29 -4.18 4.26 3.59
C THR A 29 -3.31 5.50 3.48
N VAL A 30 -3.67 6.56 4.19
CA VAL A 30 -2.85 7.77 4.39
C VAL A 30 -2.55 7.89 5.88
N ASP A 31 -1.26 7.98 6.22
CA ASP A 31 -0.79 8.15 7.60
C ASP A 31 -0.24 9.57 7.77
N ALA A 32 -0.68 10.27 8.82
CA ALA A 32 -0.03 11.48 9.29
C ALA A 32 1.10 11.10 10.24
N LEU A 33 2.31 11.62 10.01
CA LEU A 33 3.51 11.28 10.78
C LEU A 33 3.99 12.47 11.63
N ASP A 34 4.67 12.18 12.74
CA ASP A 34 5.28 13.20 13.64
C ASP A 34 6.73 13.57 13.27
N ILE A 35 7.21 13.05 12.14
CA ILE A 35 8.54 13.29 11.57
C ILE A 35 8.42 13.81 10.15
N GLU A 36 9.42 14.57 9.71
CA GLU A 36 9.46 15.16 8.37
C GLU A 36 9.80 14.10 7.30
N GLU A 37 10.74 13.20 7.60
CA GLU A 37 11.25 12.21 6.66
C GLU A 37 11.47 10.85 7.33
N ILE A 38 11.16 9.76 6.61
CA ILE A 38 11.59 8.41 6.95
C ILE A 38 12.82 8.10 6.11
N ASP A 39 13.90 7.69 6.76
CA ASP A 39 15.16 7.33 6.11
C ASP A 39 15.00 6.04 5.28
N LEU A 40 15.04 6.18 3.95
CA LEU A 40 14.86 5.11 2.96
C LEU A 40 15.68 5.42 1.71
N ASP A 41 16.35 4.40 1.18
CA ASP A 41 17.18 4.44 -0.04
C ASP A 41 16.35 4.20 -1.32
N GLY A 42 15.13 3.70 -1.21
CA GLY A 42 14.15 3.60 -2.29
C GLY A 42 14.03 2.21 -2.94
N ASP A 43 14.79 1.22 -2.47
CA ASP A 43 14.74 -0.18 -2.92
C ASP A 43 14.10 -1.13 -1.89
N GLU A 44 13.80 -0.61 -0.70
CA GLU A 44 13.21 -1.35 0.40
C GLU A 44 11.80 -1.83 0.09
N THR A 45 11.36 -2.82 0.85
CA THR A 45 10.02 -3.38 0.71
C THR A 45 8.96 -2.47 1.36
N PRO A 46 7.69 -2.53 0.91
CA PRO A 46 6.58 -1.85 1.58
C PRO A 46 6.45 -2.23 3.07
N ALA A 47 6.86 -3.44 3.45
CA ALA A 47 6.86 -3.89 4.85
C ALA A 47 7.90 -3.12 5.70
N TYR A 48 9.08 -2.81 5.15
CA TYR A 48 10.10 -2.02 5.84
C TYR A 48 9.63 -0.58 6.09
N LEU A 49 9.02 0.06 5.08
CA LEU A 49 8.32 1.33 5.26
C LEU A 49 7.21 1.22 6.32
N GLY A 50 6.42 0.15 6.27
CA GLY A 50 5.35 -0.12 7.21
C GLY A 50 5.82 -0.20 8.67
N PHE A 51 6.96 -0.85 8.91
CA PHE A 51 7.59 -0.93 10.23
C PHE A 51 8.10 0.43 10.71
N ASN A 52 8.88 1.14 9.89
CA ASN A 52 9.43 2.43 10.29
C ASN A 52 8.35 3.48 10.56
N ARG A 53 7.35 3.59 9.67
CA ARG A 53 6.26 4.56 9.87
C ARG A 53 5.39 4.23 11.09
N HIS A 54 5.30 2.96 11.51
CA HIS A 54 4.39 2.51 12.57
C HIS A 54 4.58 3.30 13.88
N PHE A 55 5.83 3.59 14.22
CA PHE A 55 6.19 4.30 15.45
C PHE A 55 5.96 5.81 15.40
N HIS A 56 5.62 6.35 14.24
CA HIS A 56 5.47 7.78 13.98
C HIS A 56 4.05 8.20 13.61
N VAL A 57 3.10 7.24 13.55
CA VAL A 57 1.72 7.53 13.11
C VAL A 57 0.96 8.31 14.17
N LEU A 58 0.57 9.54 13.84
CA LEU A 58 -0.32 10.40 14.63
C LEU A 58 -1.80 10.12 14.34
N ALA A 59 -2.13 9.89 13.06
CA ALA A 59 -3.49 9.64 12.60
C ALA A 59 -3.49 8.86 11.28
N ARG A 60 -4.61 8.19 10.97
CA ARG A 60 -4.78 7.37 9.76
C ARG A 60 -6.14 7.59 9.10
N GLY A 61 -6.14 7.86 7.80
CA GLY A 61 -7.32 7.82 6.94
C GLY A 61 -7.31 6.57 6.06
N ILE A 62 -8.45 5.92 5.90
CA ILE A 62 -8.57 4.68 5.12
C ILE A 62 -9.76 4.77 4.17
N LEU A 63 -9.51 4.47 2.89
CA LEU A 63 -10.55 4.15 1.92
C LEU A 63 -10.41 2.68 1.52
N VAL A 64 -11.53 1.98 1.41
CA VAL A 64 -11.55 0.58 0.96
C VAL A 64 -12.34 0.50 -0.34
N GLY A 65 -11.62 0.29 -1.44
CA GLY A 65 -12.22 -0.10 -2.71
C GLY A 65 -12.38 -1.61 -2.79
N THR A 66 -13.31 -2.09 -3.59
CA THR A 66 -13.51 -3.51 -3.87
C THR A 66 -13.42 -3.80 -5.35
N ALA A 67 -12.90 -4.97 -5.72
CA ALA A 67 -12.98 -5.48 -7.08
C ALA A 67 -13.38 -6.96 -7.05
N ASP A 68 -14.38 -7.31 -7.86
CA ASP A 68 -14.83 -8.68 -8.05
C ASP A 68 -14.33 -9.19 -9.42
N PRO A 69 -13.49 -10.24 -9.46
CA PRO A 69 -13.01 -10.80 -10.71
C PRO A 69 -14.05 -11.68 -11.44
N SER A 70 -15.25 -11.89 -10.88
CA SER A 70 -16.33 -12.65 -11.54
C SER A 70 -17.04 -11.88 -12.65
N GLU A 71 -16.92 -10.55 -12.69
CA GLU A 71 -17.55 -9.69 -13.70
C GLU A 71 -16.67 -9.41 -14.94
N ARG A 72 -15.51 -10.08 -15.05
CA ARG A 72 -14.49 -9.80 -16.08
C ARG A 72 -14.41 -10.88 -17.16
#